data_AF-A0A482VNA7-F1
#
_entry.id   AF-A0A482VNA7-F1
#
_cell.length_a   1.000
_cell.length_b   1.000
_cell.length_c   1.000
_cell.angle_alpha   90.00
_cell.angle_beta   90.00
_cell.angle_gamma   90.00
#
_symmetry.space_group_name_H-M   'P 1'
#
loop_
_entity.id
_entity.type
_entity.pdbx_description
1 polymer ?
#
loop_
_entity_poly.entity_id
_entity_poly.type
_entity_poly.pdbx_seq_one_letter_code
_entity_poly.pdbx_strand_id
1 'polypeptide(L)'
;MGMLKQLMMSLDSELFQPKSTKQNLLIQPSLKFWKSIRKAFWSAGVCTLVFWAVFPILDNSIKDHRLPFLAWYPYDTKASPFYEITYIYQIFCASFAAYANINID
;
A
#
# COMPACT_ATOMS: atom_id res chain seq x y z
N MET A 1 7.30 18.59 6.74
CA MET A 1 6.14 18.40 7.64
C MET A 1 5.31 19.67 7.88
N GLY A 2 5.93 20.85 8.13
CA GLY A 2 5.18 22.07 8.44
C GLY A 2 4.20 22.54 7.35
N MET A 3 4.60 22.48 6.08
CA MET A 3 3.78 22.93 4.95
C MET A 3 2.51 22.09 4.75
N LEU A 4 2.61 20.75 4.80
CA LEU A 4 1.44 19.86 4.70
C LEU A 4 0.46 20.14 5.84
N LYS A 5 0.96 20.28 7.07
CA LYS A 5 0.15 20.60 8.24
C LYS A 5 -0.57 21.95 8.07
N GLN A 6 0.14 22.97 7.58
CA GLN A 6 -0.45 24.28 7.29
C GLN A 6 -1.53 24.21 6.21
N LEU A 7 -1.30 23.43 5.15
CA LEU A 7 -2.30 23.22 4.10
C LEU A 7 -3.56 22.55 4.66
N MET A 8 -3.41 21.49 5.47
CA MET A 8 -4.53 20.82 6.12
C MET A 8 -5.31 21.77 7.03
N MET A 9 -4.62 22.57 7.86
CA MET A 9 -5.26 23.56 8.73
C MET A 9 -5.97 24.66 7.92
N SER A 10 -5.38 25.09 6.80
CA SER A 10 -6.01 26.09 5.93
C SER A 10 -7.28 25.54 5.27
N LEU A 11 -7.25 24.31 4.76
CA LEU A 11 -8.41 23.64 4.17
C LEU A 11 -9.53 23.40 5.18
N ASP A 12 -9.18 23.16 6.44
CA ASP A 12 -10.15 22.94 7.52
C ASP A 12 -10.75 24.24 8.09
N SER A 13 -10.20 25.40 7.72
CA SER A 13 -10.73 26.69 8.18
C SER A 13 -12.14 26.96 7.64
N GLU A 14 -12.93 27.74 8.39
CA GLU A 14 -14.31 28.09 8.03
C GLU A 14 -14.46 28.74 6.65
N LEU A 15 -13.39 29.32 6.10
CA LEU A 15 -13.40 29.94 4.78
C LEU A 15 -13.54 28.90 3.66
N PHE A 16 -12.95 27.71 3.81
CA PHE A 16 -12.89 26.67 2.77
C PHE A 16 -13.93 25.56 2.96
N GLN A 17 -14.62 25.54 4.10
CA GLN A 17 -15.71 24.60 4.34
C GLN A 17 -16.98 24.99 3.55
N PRO A 18 -17.67 24.03 2.90
CA PRO A 18 -18.90 24.32 2.18
C PRO A 18 -20.03 24.69 3.15
N LYS A 19 -20.65 25.85 2.95
CA LYS A 19 -21.72 26.40 3.82
C LYS A 19 -23.13 26.20 3.24
N SER A 20 -23.22 25.90 1.94
CA SER A 20 -24.50 25.76 1.22
C SER A 20 -24.66 24.39 0.57
N THR A 21 -25.90 23.92 0.46
CA THR A 21 -26.27 22.71 -0.29
C THR A 21 -25.77 22.75 -1.74
N LYS A 22 -25.77 23.92 -2.39
CA LYS A 22 -25.24 24.07 -3.75
C LYS A 22 -23.73 23.80 -3.80
N GLN A 23 -22.96 24.29 -2.81
CA GLN A 23 -21.52 24.04 -2.72
C GLN A 23 -21.23 22.56 -2.44
N ASN A 24 -22.00 21.93 -1.57
CA ASN A 24 -21.89 20.48 -1.31
C ASN A 24 -22.11 19.67 -2.59
N LEU A 25 -23.14 20.00 -3.38
CA LEU A 25 -23.42 19.33 -4.64
C LEU A 25 -22.31 19.51 -5.67
N LEU A 26 -21.63 20.67 -5.69
CA LEU A 26 -20.51 20.92 -6.59
C LEU A 26 -19.25 20.13 -6.22
N ILE A 27 -18.99 19.94 -4.92
CA ILE A 27 -17.79 19.24 -4.42
C ILE A 27 -17.96 17.71 -4.44
N GLN A 28 -19.19 17.22 -4.32
CA GLN A 28 -19.47 15.78 -4.20
C GLN A 28 -18.94 14.91 -5.35
N PRO A 29 -19.04 15.31 -6.64
CA PRO A 29 -18.45 14.56 -7.76
C PRO A 29 -16.93 14.43 -7.63
N SER A 30 -16.24 15.52 -7.30
CA SER A 30 -14.79 15.53 -7.11
C SER A 30 -14.36 14.62 -5.96
N LEU A 31 -15.10 14.63 -4.83
CA LEU A 31 -14.82 13.71 -3.71
C LEU A 31 -15.08 12.25 -4.07
N LYS A 32 -16.14 11.96 -4.83
CA LYS A 32 -16.42 10.60 -5.32
C LYS A 32 -15.31 10.12 -6.27
N PHE A 33 -14.86 11.00 -7.16
CA PHE A 33 -13.77 10.73 -8.08
C PHE A 33 -12.46 10.44 -7.33
N TRP A 34 -12.07 11.30 -6.37
CA TRP A 34 -10.90 11.06 -5.50
C TRP A 34 -10.99 9.72 -4.76
N LYS A 35 -12.15 9.41 -4.15
CA LYS A 35 -12.38 8.11 -3.50
C LYS A 35 -12.28 6.93 -4.48
N SER A 36 -12.68 7.13 -5.74
CA SER A 36 -12.58 6.12 -6.79
C SER A 36 -11.13 5.86 -7.17
N ILE A 37 -10.35 6.93 -7.41
CA ILE A 37 -8.93 6.85 -7.70
C ILE A 37 -8.19 6.10 -6.57
N ARG A 38 -8.38 6.54 -5.32
CA ARG A 38 -7.75 5.89 -4.16
C ARG A 38 -8.04 4.39 -4.10
N LYS A 39 -9.29 3.99 -4.37
CA LYS A 39 -9.68 2.58 -4.41
C LYS A 39 -9.03 1.83 -5.57
N ALA A 40 -8.90 2.44 -6.74
CA ALA A 40 -8.23 1.83 -7.89
C ALA A 40 -6.74 1.57 -7.59
N PHE A 41 -6.01 2.56 -7.08
CA PHE A 41 -4.60 2.40 -6.67
C PHE A 41 -4.45 1.33 -5.58
N TRP A 42 -5.32 1.36 -4.56
CA TRP A 42 -5.31 0.33 -3.51
C TRP A 42 -5.53 -1.07 -4.08
N SER A 43 -6.50 -1.25 -4.97
CA SER A 43 -6.78 -2.54 -5.60
C SER A 43 -5.61 -3.03 -6.46
N ALA A 44 -4.97 -2.15 -7.24
CA ALA A 44 -3.81 -2.49 -8.04
C ALA A 44 -2.63 -2.95 -7.15
N GLY A 45 -2.34 -2.22 -6.07
CA GLY A 45 -1.31 -2.57 -5.11
C GLY A 45 -1.55 -3.92 -4.44
N VAL A 46 -2.79 -4.20 -4.02
CA VAL A 46 -3.17 -5.51 -3.46
C VAL A 46 -2.98 -6.63 -4.48
N CYS A 47 -3.41 -6.42 -5.74
CA CYS A 47 -3.22 -7.41 -6.80
C CYS A 47 -1.73 -7.72 -7.02
N THR A 48 -0.86 -6.71 -7.03
CA THR A 48 0.59 -6.89 -7.16
C THR A 48 1.18 -7.67 -5.98
N LEU A 49 0.78 -7.35 -4.74
CA LEU A 49 1.25 -8.06 -3.55
C LEU A 49 0.83 -9.54 -3.55
N VAL A 50 -0.43 -9.82 -3.91
CA VAL A 50 -0.92 -11.19 -4.06
C VAL A 50 -0.14 -11.92 -5.15
N PHE A 51 0.13 -11.26 -6.28
CA PHE A 51 0.93 -11.85 -7.34
C PHE A 51 2.34 -12.20 -6.86
N TRP A 52 3.04 -11.29 -6.17
CA TRP A 52 4.37 -11.56 -5.62
C TRP A 52 4.39 -12.66 -4.56
N ALA A 53 3.34 -12.77 -3.74
CA ALA A 53 3.21 -13.87 -2.80
C ALA A 53 2.97 -15.21 -3.51
N VAL A 54 2.18 -15.25 -4.58
CA VAL A 54 1.82 -16.51 -5.25
C VAL A 54 2.84 -16.93 -6.31
N PHE A 55 3.63 -16.00 -6.84
CA PHE A 55 4.59 -16.25 -7.93
C PHE A 55 5.57 -17.41 -7.65
N PRO A 56 6.20 -17.52 -6.47
CA PRO A 56 7.09 -18.66 -6.16
C PRO A 56 6.38 -20.02 -6.12
N ILE A 57 5.06 -20.04 -5.83
CA ILE A 57 4.23 -21.24 -5.88
C ILE A 57 4.00 -21.66 -7.34
N LEU A 58 3.64 -20.70 -8.21
CA LEU A 58 3.35 -20.95 -9.61
C LEU A 58 4.57 -21.43 -10.40
N ASP A 59 5.74 -20.85 -10.11
CA ASP A 59 6.99 -21.19 -10.79
C ASP A 59 7.73 -22.40 -10.15
N ASN A 60 7.10 -23.10 -9.19
CA ASN A 60 7.69 -24.21 -8.44
C ASN A 60 9.00 -23.90 -7.68
N SER A 61 9.43 -22.63 -7.64
CA SER A 61 10.63 -22.14 -6.96
C SER A 61 10.63 -22.38 -5.44
N ILE A 62 9.47 -22.72 -4.85
CA ILE A 62 9.37 -23.14 -3.44
C ILE A 62 10.16 -24.43 -3.17
N LYS A 63 10.28 -25.34 -4.14
CA LYS A 63 11.05 -26.59 -3.97
C LYS A 63 12.52 -26.30 -3.66
N ASP A 64 13.05 -25.22 -4.22
CA ASP A 64 14.42 -24.76 -4.01
C ASP A 64 14.59 -23.84 -2.79
N HIS A 65 13.52 -23.69 -1.98
CA HIS A 65 13.44 -22.76 -0.84
C HIS A 65 13.84 -21.34 -1.23
N ARG A 66 13.40 -20.90 -2.42
CA ARG A 66 13.68 -19.56 -2.93
C ARG A 66 12.67 -18.56 -2.36
N LEU A 67 13.19 -17.55 -1.66
CA LEU A 67 12.39 -16.46 -1.11
C LEU A 67 11.73 -15.61 -2.23
N PRO A 68 10.56 -14.99 -1.98
CA PRO A 68 9.88 -14.10 -2.92
C PRO A 68 10.77 -12.95 -3.38
N PHE A 69 11.53 -12.37 -2.45
CA PHE A 69 12.50 -11.32 -2.71
C PHE A 69 13.90 -11.81 -2.37
N LEU A 70 14.81 -11.66 -3.32
CA LEU A 70 16.20 -12.04 -3.12
C LEU A 70 16.88 -11.02 -2.19
N ALA A 71 17.29 -11.47 -1.01
CA ALA A 71 18.03 -10.67 -0.04
C ALA A 71 19.04 -11.55 0.70
N TRP A 72 20.13 -10.95 1.15
CA TRP A 72 21.12 -11.63 1.97
C TRP A 72 20.72 -11.57 3.45
N TYR A 73 20.78 -12.71 4.12
CA TYR A 73 20.51 -12.84 5.55
C TYR A 73 21.70 -13.50 6.24
N PRO A 74 22.03 -13.13 7.48
CA PRO A 74 23.15 -13.70 8.24
C PRO A 74 22.82 -15.09 8.84
N TYR A 75 21.93 -15.86 8.20
CA TYR A 75 21.50 -17.19 8.59
C TYR A 75 21.06 -17.98 7.36
N ASP A 76 20.96 -19.31 7.48
CA ASP A 76 20.47 -20.15 6.39
C ASP A 76 18.96 -19.99 6.23
N THR A 77 18.55 -19.25 5.20
CA THR A 77 17.14 -19.02 4.87
C THR A 77 16.48 -20.24 4.24
N LYS A 78 17.22 -21.30 3.86
CA LYS A 78 16.65 -22.52 3.28
C LYS A 78 16.31 -23.56 4.35
N ALA A 79 16.88 -23.44 5.54
CA ALA A 79 16.56 -24.31 6.66
C ALA A 79 15.17 -23.96 7.23
N SER A 80 14.33 -24.97 7.43
CA SER A 80 13.08 -24.82 8.20
C SER A 80 13.43 -24.71 9.70
N PRO A 81 12.81 -23.80 10.49
CA PRO A 81 11.65 -22.95 10.18
C PRO A 81 11.99 -21.53 9.68
N PHE A 82 13.27 -21.23 9.42
CA PHE A 82 13.71 -19.88 9.08
C PHE A 82 13.20 -19.42 7.71
N TYR A 83 13.05 -20.36 6.77
CA TYR A 83 12.46 -20.09 5.46
C TYR A 83 11.06 -19.49 5.59
N GLU A 84 10.16 -20.18 6.29
CA GLU A 84 8.76 -19.83 6.45
C GLU A 84 8.60 -18.49 7.19
N ILE A 85 9.39 -18.28 8.24
CA ILE A 85 9.40 -17.01 8.99
C ILE A 85 9.85 -15.86 8.08
N THR A 86 10.94 -16.04 7.34
CA THR A 86 11.50 -15.00 6.45
C THR A 86 10.54 -14.71 5.31
N TYR A 87 9.86 -15.72 4.78
CA TYR A 87 8.86 -15.60 3.74
C TYR A 87 7.69 -14.71 4.18
N ILE A 88 7.11 -15.00 5.35
CA ILE A 88 6.01 -14.19 5.92
C ILE A 88 6.49 -12.77 6.22
N TYR A 89 7.70 -12.63 6.77
CA TYR A 89 8.30 -11.33 7.06
C TYR A 89 8.44 -10.48 5.79
N GLN A 90 8.94 -11.05 4.69
CA GLN A 90 9.08 -10.33 3.42
C GLN A 90 7.73 -9.85 2.86
N ILE A 91 6.69 -10.68 2.93
CA ILE A 91 5.33 -10.29 2.50
C ILE A 91 4.80 -9.15 3.36
N PHE A 92 5.03 -9.20 4.68
CA PHE A 92 4.62 -8.12 5.58
C PHE A 92 5.34 -6.82 5.26
N CYS A 93 6.67 -6.86 5.08
CA CYS A 93 7.47 -5.69 4.71
C CYS A 93 7.02 -5.10 3.37
N ALA A 94 6.81 -5.93 2.35
CA ALA A 94 6.33 -5.48 1.04
C ALA A 94 4.94 -4.84 1.15
N SER A 95 4.05 -5.42 1.95
CA SER A 95 2.71 -4.88 2.20
C SER A 95 2.74 -3.53 2.91
N PHE A 96 3.61 -3.39 3.92
CA PHE A 96 3.80 -2.13 4.64
C PHE A 96 4.39 -1.05 3.73
N ALA A 97 5.41 -1.38 2.91
CA ALA A 97 6.01 -0.46 1.96
C ALA A 97 5.00 0.00 0.90
N ALA A 98 4.21 -0.92 0.34
CA ALA A 98 3.15 -0.59 -0.61
C ALA A 98 2.07 0.28 0.05
N TYR A 99 1.66 -0.03 1.29
CA TYR A 99 0.72 0.79 2.04
C TYR A 99 1.24 2.21 2.21
N ALA A 100 2.49 2.38 2.67
CA ALA A 100 3.08 3.69 2.87
C ALA A 100 3.18 4.48 1.56
N ASN A 101 3.59 3.83 0.47
CA ASN A 101 3.74 4.47 -0.83
C ASN A 101 2.38 4.96 -1.37
N ILE A 102 1.35 4.10 -1.40
CA ILE A 102 0.02 4.45 -1.93
C ILE A 102 -0.71 5.52 -1.10
N ASN A 103 -0.39 5.66 0.19
CA ASN A 103 -0.99 6.71 1.03
C ASN A 103 -0.25 8.04 0.96
N ILE A 104 1.01 8.05 0.51
CA ILE A 104 1.81 9.26 0.32
C ILE A 104 1.57 9.86 -1.07
N ASP A 105 1.41 9.01 -2.08
CA ASP A 105 1.08 9.39 -3.47
C ASP A 105 -0.35 9.93 -3.61
#